data_AF-A0A3B8MTN0-F1
#
_entry.id   AF-A0A3B8MTN0-F1
#
_cell.length_a   1.000
_cell.length_b   1.000
_cell.length_c   1.000
_cell.angle_alpha   90.00
_cell.angle_beta   90.00
_cell.angle_gamma   90.00
#
_symmetry.space_group_name_H-M   'P 1'
#
loop_
_entity.id
_entity.type
_entity.pdbx_description
1 polymer ?
#
loop_
_entity_poly.entity_id
_entity_poly.type
_entity_poly.pdbx_seq_one_letter_code
_entity_poly.pdbx_strand_id
1 'polypeptide(L)'
;MSSFSELYSHPNKFLEDHLINTSKIIRSYFNEKKVAIIDKETFLKTATIISLCHDFGKATNYFQKYLFTENEKERNKLKTMEEMHHSLLSAVVAFYLVKNEINAQDRKGILFPFIAFLIVKNHHGDLKNVFNEVILDDKELEVLKKQLNSIDDEKLQVLNGKLRNAGLNENLTKSAINDYIDSINSELRKIKRELRRLKEEQDVSIYLLLNFLFSLLVDADKTEVVVGIDNIKRPEIKFEEQLVKEYKASFSDKESKINLLREEAYKEVLEKDIDIKQKIMSINLPTGLGKTLTTIAFAMKLWAKLYKETGVKYRIIYSLPFLSIIEQNSNVLEDLLRYNGIQPDTEIILKHHHLSDIRYTKNNTEFEDEQAKILIEGWNSEIIITTFVQFFHTLVSEKNKTLRKFHRLANSIIILDEVQSIPFKYWLLTKELLKAVANELNSYIIFVTATQPLIFREEEIYPLVAKTKYFTQMD
;
A
#
# COMPACT_ATOMS: atom_id res chain seq x y z
N MET A 1 5.75 37.48 15.71
CA MET A 1 5.98 36.69 14.48
C MET A 1 4.70 35.96 14.16
N SER A 2 4.28 35.94 12.89
CA SER A 2 3.07 35.24 12.45
C SER A 2 3.09 33.77 12.88
N SER A 3 1.93 33.21 13.26
CA SER A 3 1.81 31.80 13.63
C SER A 3 1.85 30.86 12.42
N PHE A 4 1.78 31.39 11.20
CA PHE A 4 1.76 30.65 9.94
C PHE A 4 2.79 31.22 8.96
N SER A 5 3.27 30.38 8.05
CA SER A 5 4.24 30.76 7.02
C SER A 5 3.64 31.64 5.92
N GLU A 6 2.31 31.68 5.79
CA GLU A 6 1.60 32.28 4.65
C GLU A 6 2.01 31.68 3.29
N LEU A 7 2.43 30.42 3.30
CA LEU A 7 2.60 29.58 2.13
C LEU A 7 1.43 28.60 2.06
N TYR A 8 0.93 28.36 0.85
CA TYR A 8 -0.29 27.58 0.65
C TYR A 8 -0.02 26.35 -0.22
N SER A 9 -0.58 25.21 0.19
CA SER A 9 -0.60 23.99 -0.62
C SER A 9 -1.76 23.98 -1.63
N HIS A 10 -2.87 24.60 -1.23
CA HIS A 10 -4.14 24.75 -1.93
C HIS A 10 -4.75 26.11 -1.52
N PRO A 11 -5.73 26.69 -2.27
CA PRO A 11 -6.18 28.07 -2.04
C PRO A 11 -6.61 28.38 -0.59
N ASN A 12 -7.14 27.38 0.11
CA ASN A 12 -7.64 27.51 1.48
C ASN A 12 -6.86 26.68 2.51
N LYS A 13 -5.62 26.28 2.20
CA LYS A 13 -4.84 25.37 3.05
C LYS A 13 -3.37 25.74 3.12
N PHE A 14 -2.89 26.03 4.33
CA PHE A 14 -1.47 26.28 4.55
C PHE A 14 -0.62 25.07 4.19
N LEU A 15 0.59 25.34 3.70
CA LEU A 15 1.52 24.32 3.27
C LEU A 15 1.99 23.46 4.46
N GLU A 16 2.33 24.09 5.58
CA GLU A 16 2.74 23.36 6.79
C GLU A 16 1.66 22.41 7.32
N ASP A 17 0.39 22.83 7.31
CA ASP A 17 -0.70 22.01 7.83
C ASP A 17 -0.91 20.76 6.97
N HIS A 18 -0.89 20.93 5.65
CA HIS A 18 -0.99 19.83 4.70
C HIS A 18 0.17 18.83 4.88
N LEU A 19 1.42 19.30 4.89
CA LEU A 19 2.60 18.45 5.07
C LEU A 19 2.56 17.68 6.41
N ILE A 20 2.20 18.37 7.49
CA ILE A 20 2.14 17.79 8.84
C ILE A 20 1.01 16.77 8.94
N ASN A 21 -0.17 17.05 8.39
CA ASN A 21 -1.29 16.12 8.42
C ASN A 21 -1.02 14.89 7.55
N THR A 22 -0.42 15.04 6.37
CA THR A 22 0.03 13.92 5.54
C THR A 22 1.02 13.05 6.32
N SER A 23 1.96 13.66 7.05
CA SER A 23 2.89 12.94 7.93
C SER A 23 2.18 12.15 9.03
N LYS A 24 1.16 12.73 9.68
CA LYS A 24 0.35 12.04 10.69
C LYS A 24 -0.39 10.84 10.11
N ILE A 25 -0.96 10.95 8.90
CA ILE A 25 -1.65 9.85 8.22
C ILE A 25 -0.67 8.71 7.91
N ILE A 26 0.50 9.01 7.33
CA ILE A 26 1.52 7.99 7.06
C ILE A 26 1.97 7.29 8.36
N ARG A 27 2.18 8.05 9.44
CA ARG A 27 2.51 7.50 10.76
C ARG A 27 1.40 6.59 11.29
N SER A 28 0.12 6.96 11.11
CA SER A 28 -1.02 6.12 11.47
C SER A 28 -0.99 4.80 10.71
N TYR A 29 -0.86 4.85 9.38
CA TYR A 29 -0.76 3.65 8.55
C TYR A 29 0.41 2.75 8.94
N PHE A 30 1.55 3.34 9.30
CA PHE A 30 2.72 2.57 9.71
C PHE A 30 2.56 1.94 11.10
N ASN A 31 2.00 2.65 12.07
CA ASN A 31 1.83 2.12 13.43
C ASN A 31 0.93 0.88 13.47
N GLU A 32 0.09 0.68 12.47
CA GLU A 32 -0.71 -0.53 12.28
C GLU A 32 0.09 -1.73 11.72
N LYS A 33 1.35 -1.53 11.30
CA LYS A 33 2.11 -2.50 10.50
C LYS A 33 3.34 -3.03 11.25
N LYS A 34 3.68 -4.28 10.95
CA LYS A 34 4.94 -4.94 11.30
C LYS A 34 5.52 -5.59 10.06
N VAL A 35 6.46 -4.91 9.41
CA VAL A 35 7.13 -5.35 8.17
C VAL A 35 8.60 -5.67 8.44
N ALA A 36 9.19 -6.52 7.60
CA ALA A 36 10.62 -6.89 7.65
C ALA A 36 11.47 -6.14 6.62
N ILE A 37 10.83 -5.55 5.60
CA ILE A 37 11.48 -4.89 4.45
C ILE A 37 12.39 -3.71 4.80
N ILE A 38 12.16 -3.11 5.97
CA ILE A 38 12.86 -1.93 6.46
C ILE A 38 12.72 -1.92 7.98
N ASP A 39 13.80 -1.57 8.68
CA ASP A 39 13.74 -1.41 10.13
C ASP A 39 12.91 -0.19 10.52
N LYS A 40 12.38 -0.22 11.75
CA LYS A 40 11.45 0.80 12.23
C LYS A 40 12.07 2.21 12.27
N GLU A 41 13.34 2.33 12.58
CA GLU A 41 14.00 3.63 12.71
C GLU A 41 14.20 4.27 11.33
N THR A 42 14.83 3.54 10.40
CA THR A 42 15.05 3.98 9.02
C THR A 42 13.73 4.31 8.34
N PHE A 43 12.69 3.51 8.55
CA PHE A 43 11.35 3.80 8.04
C PHE A 43 10.81 5.12 8.59
N LEU A 44 10.79 5.30 9.91
CA LEU A 44 10.21 6.49 10.52
C LEU A 44 10.91 7.76 10.05
N LYS A 45 12.25 7.72 9.92
CA LYS A 45 13.04 8.82 9.36
C LYS A 45 12.66 9.10 7.90
N THR A 46 12.75 8.08 7.04
CA THR A 46 12.45 8.19 5.61
C THR A 46 11.02 8.69 5.37
N ALA A 47 10.03 8.07 6.02
CA ALA A 47 8.62 8.42 5.87
C ALA A 47 8.33 9.82 6.39
N THR A 48 8.94 10.23 7.50
CA THR A 48 8.82 11.61 8.02
C THR A 48 9.35 12.60 7.02
N ILE A 49 10.57 12.40 6.51
CA ILE A 49 11.16 13.28 5.50
C ILE A 49 10.26 13.35 4.26
N ILE A 50 9.96 12.22 3.63
CA ILE A 50 9.12 12.16 2.42
C ILE A 50 7.81 12.90 2.64
N SER A 51 7.10 12.66 3.76
CA SER A 51 5.83 13.32 4.05
C SER A 51 5.96 14.83 4.27
N LEU A 52 6.99 15.28 4.99
CA LEU A 52 7.16 16.69 5.36
C LEU A 52 7.81 17.53 4.25
N CYS A 53 8.33 16.91 3.19
CA CYS A 53 8.97 17.63 2.10
C CYS A 53 8.41 17.36 0.71
N HIS A 54 7.45 16.43 0.53
CA HIS A 54 6.97 16.04 -0.80
C HIS A 54 6.46 17.22 -1.65
N ASP A 55 5.90 18.22 -0.99
CA ASP A 55 5.36 19.44 -1.60
C ASP A 55 6.14 20.70 -1.22
N PHE A 56 7.38 20.57 -0.72
CA PHE A 56 8.24 21.70 -0.38
C PHE A 56 8.37 22.74 -1.51
N GLY A 57 8.47 22.30 -2.77
CA GLY A 57 8.55 23.19 -3.93
C GLY A 57 7.33 24.11 -4.12
N LYS A 58 6.20 23.85 -3.44
CA LYS A 58 5.06 24.77 -3.42
C LYS A 58 5.39 26.09 -2.71
N ALA A 59 6.45 26.13 -1.89
CA ALA A 59 6.94 27.36 -1.25
C ALA A 59 7.51 28.40 -2.24
N THR A 60 7.72 28.02 -3.51
CA THR A 60 8.24 28.93 -4.54
C THR A 60 7.24 30.03 -4.88
N ASN A 61 7.73 31.25 -5.15
CA ASN A 61 6.86 32.35 -5.58
C ASN A 61 6.15 32.04 -6.91
N TYR A 62 6.73 31.19 -7.77
CA TYR A 62 6.08 30.72 -9.00
C TYR A 62 4.80 29.93 -8.71
N PHE A 63 4.85 28.98 -7.77
CA PHE A 63 3.67 28.20 -7.39
C PHE A 63 2.65 29.05 -6.63
N GLN A 64 3.10 29.85 -5.65
CA GLN A 64 2.20 30.72 -4.89
C GLN A 64 1.47 31.72 -5.81
N LYS A 65 2.17 32.33 -6.77
CA LYS A 65 1.54 33.21 -7.77
C LYS A 65 0.50 32.46 -8.60
N TYR A 66 0.83 31.27 -9.10
CA TYR A 66 -0.10 30.44 -9.88
C TYR A 66 -1.39 30.15 -9.10
N LEU A 67 -1.25 29.77 -7.83
CA LEU A 67 -2.36 29.38 -6.96
C LEU A 67 -3.41 30.48 -6.79
N PHE A 68 -2.96 31.73 -6.62
CA PHE A 68 -3.82 32.89 -6.37
C PHE A 68 -4.12 33.73 -7.62
N THR A 69 -3.64 33.34 -8.81
CA THR A 69 -3.98 34.03 -10.06
C THR A 69 -5.42 33.71 -10.44
N GLU A 70 -6.32 34.69 -10.42
CA GLU A 70 -7.74 34.51 -10.81
C GLU A 70 -7.96 34.53 -12.33
N ASN A 71 -7.12 35.28 -13.07
CA ASN A 71 -7.24 35.38 -14.52
C ASN A 71 -6.83 34.06 -15.21
N GLU A 72 -7.78 33.38 -15.85
CA GLU A 72 -7.53 32.08 -16.50
C GLU A 72 -6.42 32.10 -17.56
N LYS A 73 -6.31 33.18 -18.35
CA LYS A 73 -5.28 33.30 -19.39
C LYS A 73 -3.89 33.39 -18.77
N GLU A 74 -3.74 34.20 -17.72
CA GLU A 74 -2.48 34.31 -16.98
C GLU A 74 -2.16 33.00 -16.25
N ARG A 75 -3.16 32.39 -15.59
CA ARG A 75 -3.01 31.11 -14.89
C ARG A 75 -2.54 30.00 -15.85
N ASN A 76 -3.11 29.93 -17.06
CA ASN A 76 -2.69 28.96 -18.08
C ASN A 76 -1.26 29.21 -18.57
N LYS A 77 -0.84 30.47 -18.70
CA LYS A 77 0.54 30.82 -19.03
C LYS A 77 1.51 30.40 -17.93
N LEU A 78 1.19 30.67 -16.66
CA LEU A 78 2.00 30.23 -15.51
C LEU A 78 2.09 28.70 -15.45
N LYS A 79 1.00 28.00 -15.80
CA LYS A 79 0.96 26.53 -15.80
C LYS A 79 1.96 25.89 -16.77
N THR A 80 2.35 26.61 -17.82
CA THR A 80 3.34 26.14 -18.82
C THR A 80 4.78 26.49 -18.46
N MET A 81 5.02 27.26 -17.41
CA MET A 81 6.37 27.61 -16.97
C MET A 81 7.00 26.44 -16.22
N GLU A 82 8.25 26.13 -16.54
CA GLU A 82 8.96 25.03 -15.90
C GLU A 82 9.19 25.30 -14.41
N GLU A 83 9.40 26.56 -14.04
CA GLU A 83 9.57 27.00 -12.67
C GLU A 83 8.29 26.83 -11.81
N MET A 84 7.12 26.63 -12.42
CA MET A 84 5.88 26.34 -11.70
C MET A 84 5.84 24.89 -11.19
N HIS A 85 6.47 23.94 -11.90
CA HIS A 85 6.44 22.52 -11.55
C HIS A 85 7.27 22.24 -10.29
N HIS A 86 6.60 21.95 -9.17
CA HIS A 86 7.22 21.94 -7.85
C HIS A 86 7.88 20.61 -7.46
N SER A 87 7.48 19.49 -8.06
CA SER A 87 7.86 18.14 -7.59
C SER A 87 9.37 17.86 -7.60
N LEU A 88 10.12 18.41 -8.57
CA LEU A 88 11.55 18.14 -8.69
C LEU A 88 12.35 18.80 -7.55
N LEU A 89 12.05 20.05 -7.21
CA LEU A 89 12.70 20.73 -6.08
C LEU A 89 12.42 19.99 -4.76
N SER A 90 11.17 19.60 -4.53
CA SER A 90 10.81 18.76 -3.38
C SER A 90 11.61 17.46 -3.34
N ALA A 91 11.81 16.81 -4.49
CA ALA A 91 12.52 15.54 -4.59
C ALA A 91 14.01 15.69 -4.27
N VAL A 92 14.65 16.77 -4.74
CA VAL A 92 16.04 17.11 -4.42
C VAL A 92 16.20 17.32 -2.91
N VAL A 93 15.27 18.05 -2.29
CA VAL A 93 15.25 18.26 -0.84
C VAL A 93 15.06 16.94 -0.08
N ALA A 94 14.16 16.06 -0.54
CA ALA A 94 13.97 14.74 0.05
C ALA A 94 15.25 13.89 -0.03
N PHE A 95 15.93 13.91 -1.18
CA PHE A 95 17.20 13.20 -1.37
C PHE A 95 18.23 13.70 -0.36
N TYR A 96 18.43 15.02 -0.31
CA TYR A 96 19.38 15.68 0.58
C TYR A 96 19.19 15.27 2.05
N LEU A 97 17.96 15.44 2.55
CA LEU A 97 17.62 15.14 3.94
C LEU A 97 17.80 13.67 4.28
N VAL A 98 17.31 12.75 3.44
CA VAL A 98 17.45 11.31 3.69
C VAL A 98 18.92 10.90 3.68
N LYS A 99 19.73 11.45 2.77
CA LYS A 99 21.17 11.18 2.72
C LYS A 99 21.89 11.60 4.01
N ASN A 100 21.51 12.75 4.57
CA ASN A 100 22.14 13.27 5.79
C ASN A 100 21.68 12.54 7.05
N GLU A 101 20.41 12.10 7.08
CA GLU A 101 19.82 11.49 8.27
C GLU A 101 20.00 9.97 8.34
N ILE A 102 20.11 9.30 7.18
CA ILE A 102 20.29 7.86 7.06
C ILE A 102 21.74 7.57 6.65
N ASN A 103 22.61 7.39 7.65
CA ASN A 103 23.98 6.96 7.44
C ASN A 103 24.08 5.44 7.30
N ALA A 104 23.40 4.90 6.28
CA ALA A 104 23.44 3.48 5.98
C ALA A 104 24.59 3.19 5.00
N GLN A 105 25.55 2.39 5.47
CA GLN A 105 26.75 2.00 4.73
C GLN A 105 26.55 0.72 3.91
N ASP A 106 25.42 0.05 4.07
CA ASP A 106 25.07 -1.14 3.31
C ASP A 106 24.46 -0.78 1.94
N ARG A 107 24.40 -1.76 1.04
CA ARG A 107 24.01 -1.52 -0.36
C ARG A 107 22.56 -1.03 -0.48
N LYS A 108 21.64 -1.54 0.34
CA LYS A 108 20.25 -1.07 0.38
C LYS A 108 20.17 0.35 0.94
N GLY A 109 20.98 0.64 1.96
CA GLY A 109 21.21 1.94 2.55
C GLY A 109 21.43 3.08 1.55
N ILE A 110 22.38 2.87 0.64
CA ILE A 110 22.79 3.84 -0.39
C ILE A 110 21.62 4.24 -1.31
N LEU A 111 20.60 3.39 -1.44
CA LEU A 111 19.46 3.64 -2.33
C LEU A 111 18.32 4.40 -1.65
N PHE A 112 18.26 4.50 -0.31
CA PHE A 112 17.18 5.21 0.38
C PHE A 112 17.02 6.67 -0.06
N PRO A 113 18.10 7.48 -0.19
CA PRO A 113 17.96 8.85 -0.68
C PRO A 113 17.34 8.92 -2.07
N PHE A 114 17.72 7.98 -2.95
CA PHE A 114 17.16 7.90 -4.29
C PHE A 114 15.71 7.39 -4.32
N ILE A 115 15.36 6.45 -3.45
CA ILE A 115 13.97 6.00 -3.28
C ILE A 115 13.09 7.18 -2.84
N ALA A 116 13.52 7.97 -1.86
CA ALA A 116 12.81 9.17 -1.42
C ALA A 116 12.66 10.21 -2.54
N PHE A 117 13.72 10.43 -3.32
CA PHE A 117 13.68 11.27 -4.51
C PHE A 117 12.64 10.79 -5.54
N LEU A 118 12.65 9.49 -5.88
CA LEU A 118 11.71 8.93 -6.86
C LEU A 118 10.26 9.08 -6.39
N ILE A 119 10.01 8.80 -5.11
CA ILE A 119 8.68 8.89 -4.50
C ILE A 119 8.16 10.32 -4.58
N VAL A 120 8.96 11.27 -4.12
CA VAL A 120 8.56 12.69 -4.10
C VAL A 120 8.48 13.26 -5.52
N LYS A 121 9.39 12.90 -6.43
CA LYS A 121 9.33 13.42 -7.81
C LYS A 121 8.04 12.98 -8.53
N ASN A 122 7.58 11.76 -8.25
CA ASN A 122 6.48 11.14 -8.99
C ASN A 122 5.16 11.03 -8.20
N HIS A 123 5.00 11.64 -7.03
CA HIS A 123 3.76 11.47 -6.25
C HIS A 123 2.48 11.97 -6.96
N HIS A 124 2.62 12.94 -7.88
CA HIS A 124 1.54 13.42 -8.76
C HIS A 124 1.34 12.60 -10.06
N GLY A 125 2.21 11.61 -10.32
CA GLY A 125 2.24 10.87 -11.59
C GLY A 125 2.66 9.41 -11.43
N ASP A 126 2.85 8.73 -12.56
CA ASP A 126 3.30 7.34 -12.59
C ASP A 126 4.81 7.24 -12.29
N LEU A 127 5.23 6.14 -11.66
CA LEU A 127 6.64 5.81 -11.55
C LEU A 127 7.23 5.63 -12.95
N LYS A 128 8.46 6.12 -13.12
CA LYS A 128 9.19 6.06 -14.39
C LYS A 128 10.32 5.06 -14.32
N ASN A 129 10.93 4.78 -15.48
CA ASN A 129 12.13 3.98 -15.54
C ASN A 129 13.25 4.64 -14.71
N VAL A 130 13.67 3.97 -13.64
CA VAL A 130 14.68 4.47 -12.70
C VAL A 130 16.02 4.84 -13.36
N PHE A 131 16.38 4.23 -14.49
CA PHE A 131 17.62 4.56 -15.20
C PHE A 131 17.57 5.91 -15.92
N ASN A 132 16.37 6.44 -16.16
CA ASN A 132 16.18 7.78 -16.73
C ASN A 132 16.17 8.86 -15.64
N GLU A 133 16.06 8.48 -14.37
CA GLU A 133 15.91 9.38 -13.22
C GLU A 133 17.25 9.62 -12.48
N VAL A 134 18.35 9.01 -12.94
CA VAL A 134 19.70 9.10 -12.35
C VAL A 134 20.60 10.12 -13.05
N ILE A 135 20.02 11.15 -13.62
CA ILE A 135 20.70 12.33 -14.16
C ILE A 135 19.71 13.48 -14.21
N LEU A 136 20.18 14.69 -13.90
CA LEU A 136 19.48 15.93 -14.17
C LEU A 136 20.25 16.71 -15.23
N ASP A 137 19.57 17.26 -16.22
CA ASP A 137 20.20 18.10 -17.23
C ASP A 137 20.47 19.53 -16.73
N ASP A 138 21.31 20.29 -17.44
CA ASP A 138 21.71 21.64 -17.02
C ASP A 138 20.51 22.59 -16.90
N LYS A 139 19.48 22.38 -17.73
CA LYS A 139 18.26 23.18 -17.71
C LYS A 139 17.43 22.91 -16.44
N GLU A 140 17.27 21.64 -16.07
CA GLU A 140 16.64 21.24 -14.81
C GLU A 140 17.37 21.84 -13.60
N LEU A 141 18.71 21.83 -13.60
CA LEU A 141 19.52 22.44 -12.55
C LEU A 141 19.33 23.96 -12.47
N GLU A 142 19.28 24.66 -13.61
CA GLU A 142 19.01 26.10 -13.66
C GLU A 142 17.61 26.44 -13.12
N VAL A 143 16.59 25.66 -13.51
CA VAL A 143 15.21 25.82 -13.03
C VAL A 143 15.15 25.65 -11.52
N LEU A 144 15.81 24.62 -10.98
CA LEU A 144 15.87 24.38 -9.53
C LEU A 144 16.47 25.57 -8.77
N LYS A 145 17.55 26.18 -9.29
CA LYS A 145 18.17 27.37 -8.69
C LYS A 145 17.24 28.58 -8.72
N LYS A 146 16.55 28.81 -9.85
CA LYS A 146 15.53 29.89 -9.95
C LYS A 146 14.40 29.67 -8.95
N GLN A 147 13.87 28.46 -8.86
CA GLN A 147 12.83 28.09 -7.91
C GLN A 147 13.27 28.36 -6.48
N LEU A 148 14.43 27.84 -6.07
CA LEU A 148 14.98 28.01 -4.73
C LEU A 148 15.18 29.48 -4.35
N ASN A 149 15.76 30.28 -5.26
CA ASN A 149 15.98 31.71 -5.05
C ASN A 149 14.66 32.49 -4.93
N SER A 150 13.59 32.00 -5.54
CA SER A 150 12.27 32.63 -5.50
C SER A 150 11.51 32.42 -4.19
N ILE A 151 11.95 31.51 -3.30
CA ILE A 151 11.28 31.28 -2.02
C ILE A 151 11.52 32.50 -1.11
N ASP A 152 10.50 32.96 -0.39
CA ASP A 152 10.67 34.03 0.61
C ASP A 152 11.40 33.52 1.86
N ASP A 153 12.44 34.24 2.33
CA ASP A 153 13.29 33.81 3.44
C ASP A 153 12.58 33.83 4.80
N GLU A 154 11.74 34.83 5.06
CA GLU A 154 10.98 34.92 6.31
C GLU A 154 9.93 33.81 6.38
N LYS A 155 9.22 33.58 5.27
CA LYS A 155 8.23 32.48 5.17
C LYS A 155 8.90 31.11 5.30
N LEU A 156 10.07 30.91 4.67
CA LEU A 156 10.84 29.67 4.79
C LEU A 156 11.31 29.44 6.24
N GLN A 157 11.72 30.48 6.95
CA GLN A 157 12.11 30.37 8.36
C GLN A 157 10.93 29.91 9.24
N VAL A 158 9.73 30.47 9.03
CA VAL A 158 8.53 30.05 9.75
C VAL A 158 8.16 28.61 9.42
N LEU A 159 8.17 28.23 8.12
CA LEU A 159 7.91 26.86 7.67
C LEU A 159 8.89 25.86 8.32
N ASN A 160 10.19 26.15 8.31
CA ASN A 160 11.21 25.32 8.95
C ASN A 160 10.92 25.11 10.44
N GLY A 161 10.51 26.16 11.17
CA GLY A 161 10.12 26.05 12.57
C GLY A 161 8.97 25.06 12.79
N LYS A 162 7.96 25.07 11.90
CA LYS A 162 6.82 24.15 11.95
C LYS A 162 7.22 22.71 11.63
N LEU A 163 7.98 22.51 10.55
CA LEU A 163 8.43 21.18 10.13
C LEU A 163 9.36 20.54 11.16
N ARG A 164 10.22 21.34 11.81
CA ARG A 164 11.08 20.88 12.90
C ARG A 164 10.26 20.37 14.09
N ASN A 165 9.23 21.09 14.49
CA ASN A 165 8.33 20.66 15.56
C ASN A 165 7.56 19.38 15.20
N ALA A 166 7.38 19.10 13.90
CA ALA A 166 6.77 17.87 13.39
C ALA A 166 7.76 16.70 13.23
N GLY A 167 9.05 16.89 13.54
CA GLY A 167 10.06 15.85 13.56
C GLY A 167 11.08 15.89 12.41
N LEU A 168 11.18 17.00 11.66
CA LEU A 168 12.27 17.20 10.70
C LEU A 168 13.53 17.68 11.44
N ASN A 169 14.61 16.89 11.40
CA ASN A 169 15.80 17.14 12.22
C ASN A 169 16.74 18.22 11.65
N GLU A 170 16.73 18.43 10.34
CA GLU A 170 17.61 19.36 9.64
C GLU A 170 16.83 20.57 9.11
N ASN A 171 17.39 21.78 9.28
CA ASN A 171 16.78 23.00 8.75
C ASN A 171 17.08 23.14 7.26
N LEU A 172 16.04 23.46 6.47
CA LEU A 172 16.17 23.71 5.05
C LEU A 172 16.66 25.13 4.80
N THR A 173 17.96 25.29 4.56
CA THR A 173 18.54 26.60 4.16
C THR A 173 18.74 26.64 2.65
N LYS A 174 18.53 27.82 2.04
CA LYS A 174 18.77 28.00 0.61
C LYS A 174 20.22 27.69 0.22
N SER A 175 21.20 28.08 1.04
CA SER A 175 22.62 27.78 0.78
C SER A 175 22.87 26.28 0.70
N ALA A 176 22.44 25.51 1.71
CA ALA A 176 22.67 24.07 1.74
C ALA A 176 21.98 23.35 0.58
N ILE A 177 20.75 23.74 0.24
CA ILE A 177 20.03 23.17 -0.91
C ILE A 177 20.74 23.53 -2.22
N ASN A 178 21.21 24.76 -2.38
CA ASN A 178 21.95 25.18 -3.58
C ASN A 178 23.25 24.38 -3.75
N ASP A 179 24.05 24.24 -2.69
CA ASP A 179 25.28 23.44 -2.70
C ASP A 179 24.97 21.97 -3.03
N TYR A 180 23.81 21.48 -2.60
CA TYR A 180 23.36 20.14 -2.94
C TYR A 180 22.94 20.00 -4.41
N ILE A 181 22.23 20.98 -4.96
CA ILE A 181 21.89 21.04 -6.39
C ILE A 181 23.18 20.98 -7.24
N ASP A 182 24.24 21.68 -6.82
CA ASP A 182 25.52 21.66 -7.55
C ASP A 182 26.22 20.29 -7.52
N SER A 183 25.97 19.47 -6.50
CA SER A 183 26.63 18.17 -6.32
C SER A 183 25.76 16.95 -6.67
N ILE A 184 24.45 17.12 -6.88
CA ILE A 184 23.49 16.01 -7.02
C ILE A 184 23.83 15.03 -8.15
N ASN A 185 24.30 15.52 -9.30
CA ASN A 185 24.68 14.67 -10.42
C ASN A 185 25.90 13.77 -10.13
N SER A 186 26.74 14.14 -9.15
CA SER A 186 27.78 13.25 -8.63
C SER A 186 27.17 12.08 -7.84
N GLU A 187 26.16 12.37 -7.01
CA GLU A 187 25.46 11.35 -6.23
C GLU A 187 24.62 10.42 -7.10
N LEU A 188 23.86 10.95 -8.05
CA LEU A 188 23.07 10.16 -9.00
C LEU A 188 23.94 9.23 -9.86
N ARG A 189 25.19 9.64 -10.17
CA ARG A 189 26.16 8.77 -10.84
C ARG A 189 26.55 7.56 -9.98
N LYS A 190 26.64 7.70 -8.65
CA LYS A 190 26.88 6.56 -7.74
C LYS A 190 25.65 5.63 -7.73
N ILE A 191 24.45 6.20 -7.62
CA ILE A 191 23.19 5.44 -7.69
C ILE A 191 23.09 4.64 -9.00
N LYS A 192 23.41 5.25 -10.15
CA LYS A 192 23.41 4.57 -11.44
C LYS A 192 24.29 3.31 -11.47
N ARG A 193 25.41 3.32 -10.75
CA ARG A 193 26.30 2.15 -10.63
C ARG A 193 25.64 1.05 -9.79
N GLU A 194 25.01 1.40 -8.67
CA GLU A 194 24.27 0.43 -7.85
C GLU A 194 23.05 -0.15 -8.58
N LEU A 195 22.28 0.66 -9.31
CA LEU A 195 21.14 0.17 -10.11
C LEU A 195 21.57 -0.84 -11.19
N ARG A 196 22.75 -0.66 -11.81
CA ARG A 196 23.28 -1.64 -12.78
C ARG A 196 23.57 -2.98 -12.12
N ARG A 197 24.08 -2.97 -10.89
CA ARG A 197 24.35 -4.19 -10.11
C ARG A 197 23.04 -4.85 -9.69
N LEU A 198 22.07 -4.08 -9.18
CA LEU A 198 20.74 -4.60 -8.83
C LEU A 198 20.04 -5.29 -10.00
N LYS A 199 20.23 -4.80 -11.24
CA LYS A 199 19.65 -5.42 -12.43
C LYS A 199 20.13 -6.86 -12.66
N GLU A 200 21.32 -7.20 -12.16
CA GLU A 200 21.90 -8.54 -12.25
C GLU A 200 21.43 -9.44 -11.11
N GLU A 201 20.80 -8.87 -10.07
CA GLU A 201 20.28 -9.57 -8.90
C GLU A 201 18.80 -9.97 -9.13
N GLN A 202 18.41 -11.16 -8.66
CA GLN A 202 17.02 -11.63 -8.68
C GLN A 202 16.27 -11.22 -7.38
N ASP A 203 16.61 -10.08 -6.80
CA ASP A 203 16.00 -9.57 -5.56
C ASP A 203 14.95 -8.50 -5.86
N VAL A 204 13.69 -8.79 -5.53
CA VAL A 204 12.56 -7.86 -5.68
C VAL A 204 12.34 -6.96 -4.46
N SER A 205 13.11 -7.11 -3.38
CA SER A 205 12.89 -6.38 -2.12
C SER A 205 12.97 -4.86 -2.29
N ILE A 206 13.89 -4.33 -3.11
CA ILE A 206 13.96 -2.89 -3.40
C ILE A 206 12.74 -2.41 -4.18
N TYR A 207 12.19 -3.24 -5.09
CA TYR A 207 10.95 -2.94 -5.79
C TYR A 207 9.76 -2.85 -4.82
N LEU A 208 9.64 -3.82 -3.90
CA LEU A 208 8.61 -3.81 -2.86
C LEU A 208 8.77 -2.60 -1.94
N LEU A 209 9.99 -2.23 -1.57
CA LEU A 209 10.28 -1.10 -0.68
C LEU A 209 9.88 0.23 -1.31
N LEU A 210 10.27 0.44 -2.57
CA LEU A 210 9.88 1.61 -3.35
C LEU A 210 8.35 1.72 -3.42
N ASN A 211 7.67 0.65 -3.83
CA ASN A 211 6.21 0.66 -3.95
C ASN A 211 5.51 0.82 -2.61
N PHE A 212 6.03 0.22 -1.53
CA PHE A 212 5.50 0.36 -0.19
C PHE A 212 5.52 1.81 0.27
N LEU A 213 6.69 2.46 0.24
CA LEU A 213 6.85 3.86 0.63
C LEU A 213 6.11 4.83 -0.32
N PHE A 214 6.15 4.56 -1.63
CA PHE A 214 5.40 5.35 -2.63
C PHE A 214 3.91 5.33 -2.35
N SER A 215 3.35 4.14 -2.11
CA SER A 215 1.93 3.98 -1.85
C SER A 215 1.48 4.64 -0.54
N LEU A 216 2.33 4.66 0.49
CA LEU A 216 2.04 5.37 1.73
C LEU A 216 1.89 6.87 1.49
N LEU A 217 2.81 7.49 0.74
CA LEU A 217 2.73 8.92 0.42
C LEU A 217 1.50 9.22 -0.44
N VAL A 218 1.33 8.50 -1.57
CA VAL A 218 0.24 8.76 -2.52
C VAL A 218 -1.13 8.54 -1.87
N ASP A 219 -1.26 7.54 -1.00
CA ASP A 219 -2.51 7.32 -0.28
C ASP A 219 -2.76 8.40 0.77
N ALA A 220 -1.75 8.75 1.57
CA ALA A 220 -1.88 9.74 2.62
C ALA A 220 -2.18 11.14 2.07
N ASP A 221 -1.48 11.57 1.02
CA ASP A 221 -1.66 12.87 0.36
C ASP A 221 -3.11 13.07 -0.12
N LYS A 222 -3.66 12.09 -0.86
CA LYS A 222 -5.06 12.15 -1.32
C LYS A 222 -6.07 12.04 -0.18
N THR A 223 -5.79 11.19 0.82
CA THR A 223 -6.66 11.03 1.99
C THR A 223 -6.73 12.31 2.81
N GLU A 224 -5.60 13.00 2.98
CA GLU A 224 -5.49 14.25 3.73
C GLU A 224 -6.36 15.38 3.14
N VAL A 225 -6.41 15.46 1.81
CA VAL A 225 -7.14 16.51 1.09
C VAL A 225 -8.63 16.19 0.99
N VAL A 226 -9.00 14.94 0.67
CA VAL A 226 -10.38 14.57 0.32
C VAL A 226 -11.18 14.02 1.50
N VAL A 227 -10.58 13.16 2.31
CA VAL A 227 -11.29 12.38 3.35
C VAL A 227 -11.05 12.94 4.74
N GLY A 228 -9.86 13.49 5.00
CA GLY A 228 -9.44 14.00 6.29
C GLY A 228 -8.92 12.89 7.23
N ILE A 229 -8.12 13.31 8.21
CA ILE A 229 -7.41 12.41 9.13
C ILE A 229 -8.35 11.63 10.07
N ASP A 230 -9.49 12.20 10.46
CA ASP A 230 -10.37 11.59 11.47
C ASP A 230 -11.08 10.32 10.97
N ASN A 231 -11.12 10.13 9.65
CA ASN A 231 -11.82 9.03 9.00
C ASN A 231 -10.95 7.80 8.71
N ILE A 232 -9.64 7.86 8.98
CA ILE A 232 -8.69 6.79 8.61
C ILE A 232 -8.60 5.65 9.62
N LYS A 233 -9.23 5.79 10.80
CA LYS A 233 -9.17 4.79 11.86
C LYS A 233 -9.91 3.52 11.43
N ARG A 234 -9.24 2.37 11.53
CA ARG A 234 -9.82 1.04 11.28
C ARG A 234 -10.91 0.70 12.31
N PRO A 235 -11.90 -0.12 11.93
CA PRO A 235 -12.92 -0.61 12.86
C PRO A 235 -12.31 -1.54 13.92
N GLU A 236 -12.99 -1.63 15.07
CA GLU A 236 -12.64 -2.54 16.17
C GLU A 236 -13.35 -3.90 16.00
N ILE A 237 -13.32 -4.46 14.78
CA ILE A 237 -13.84 -5.80 14.51
C ILE A 237 -12.80 -6.87 14.81
N LYS A 238 -13.24 -7.98 15.42
CA LYS A 238 -12.43 -9.18 15.62
C LYS A 238 -13.02 -10.32 14.80
N PHE A 239 -12.22 -10.88 13.91
CA PHE A 239 -12.61 -12.05 13.13
C PHE A 239 -12.32 -13.32 13.92
N GLU A 240 -13.28 -13.71 14.76
CA GLU A 240 -13.15 -14.92 15.58
C GLU A 240 -13.63 -16.15 14.79
N GLU A 241 -12.97 -17.30 15.00
CA GLU A 241 -13.35 -18.58 14.38
C GLU A 241 -14.81 -18.96 14.69
N GLN A 242 -15.31 -18.54 15.85
CA GLN A 242 -16.66 -18.80 16.32
C GLN A 242 -17.74 -18.27 15.37
N LEU A 243 -17.50 -17.12 14.70
CA LEU A 243 -18.44 -16.53 13.75
C LEU A 243 -18.83 -17.51 12.65
N VAL A 244 -17.85 -18.29 12.17
CA VAL A 244 -18.07 -19.25 11.09
C VAL A 244 -18.70 -20.54 11.61
N LYS A 245 -18.35 -20.97 12.83
CA LYS A 245 -18.97 -22.14 13.47
C LYS A 245 -20.46 -21.93 13.70
N GLU A 246 -20.86 -20.76 14.19
CA GLU A 246 -22.25 -20.42 14.47
C GLU A 246 -23.06 -20.30 13.18
N TYR A 247 -22.51 -19.62 12.17
CA TYR A 247 -23.16 -19.53 10.86
C TYR A 247 -23.34 -20.90 10.22
N LYS A 248 -22.33 -21.77 10.31
CA LYS A 248 -22.39 -23.12 9.76
C LYS A 248 -23.43 -23.99 10.46
N ALA A 249 -23.59 -23.86 11.78
CA ALA A 249 -24.60 -24.58 12.55
C ALA A 249 -26.03 -24.20 12.17
N SER A 250 -26.24 -23.07 11.49
CA SER A 250 -27.55 -22.68 10.96
C SER A 250 -28.00 -23.47 9.73
N PHE A 251 -27.06 -24.15 9.04
CA PHE A 251 -27.40 -24.95 7.87
C PHE A 251 -28.10 -26.24 8.29
N SER A 252 -29.31 -26.46 7.78
CA SER A 252 -30.00 -27.74 7.91
C SER A 252 -29.41 -28.76 6.93
N ASP A 253 -28.30 -29.37 7.29
CA ASP A 253 -27.67 -30.37 6.42
C ASP A 253 -28.46 -31.68 6.45
N LYS A 254 -29.03 -32.06 5.30
CA LYS A 254 -29.45 -33.46 5.08
C LYS A 254 -28.20 -34.33 5.08
N GLU A 255 -28.23 -35.45 5.80
CA GLU A 255 -27.16 -36.44 5.76
C GLU A 255 -26.98 -36.94 4.32
N SER A 256 -25.85 -36.58 3.72
CA SER A 256 -25.43 -37.05 2.40
C SER A 256 -23.93 -37.30 2.45
N LYS A 257 -23.43 -38.25 1.64
CA LYS A 257 -22.00 -38.55 1.54
C LYS A 257 -21.17 -37.28 1.27
N ILE A 258 -21.68 -36.40 0.41
CA ILE A 258 -21.02 -35.13 0.08
C ILE A 258 -20.96 -34.17 1.29
N ASN A 259 -22.04 -34.07 2.06
CA ASN A 259 -22.04 -33.22 3.26
C ASN A 259 -21.09 -33.75 4.34
N LEU A 260 -20.99 -35.08 4.50
CA LEU A 260 -19.99 -35.67 5.39
C LEU A 260 -18.56 -35.34 4.96
N LEU A 261 -18.25 -35.40 3.66
CA LEU A 261 -16.94 -35.03 3.12
C LEU A 261 -16.65 -33.53 3.29
N ARG A 262 -17.66 -32.66 3.14
CA ARG A 262 -17.54 -31.22 3.42
C ARG A 262 -17.19 -30.98 4.89
N GLU A 263 -17.88 -31.66 5.81
CA GLU A 263 -17.61 -31.57 7.24
C GLU A 263 -16.21 -32.05 7.59
N GLU A 264 -15.79 -33.17 7.01
CA GLU A 264 -14.48 -33.75 7.23
C GLU A 264 -13.36 -32.83 6.75
N ALA A 265 -13.47 -32.30 5.51
CA ALA A 265 -12.52 -31.35 4.96
C ALA A 265 -12.44 -30.06 5.78
N TYR A 266 -13.60 -29.54 6.21
CA TYR A 266 -13.67 -28.36 7.05
C TYR A 266 -12.95 -28.58 8.39
N LYS A 267 -13.23 -29.69 9.08
CA LYS A 267 -12.59 -30.04 10.35
C LYS A 267 -11.08 -30.23 10.17
N GLU A 268 -10.65 -30.94 9.13
CA GLU A 268 -9.22 -31.17 8.89
C GLU A 268 -8.43 -29.87 8.72
N VAL A 269 -8.97 -28.89 7.99
CA VAL A 269 -8.35 -27.55 7.85
C VAL A 269 -8.33 -26.80 9.18
N LEU A 270 -9.45 -26.81 9.92
CA LEU A 270 -9.56 -26.05 11.16
C LEU A 270 -8.89 -26.70 12.37
N GLU A 271 -8.63 -27.99 12.35
CA GLU A 271 -7.88 -28.68 13.40
C GLU A 271 -6.36 -28.61 13.16
N LYS A 272 -5.94 -28.25 11.94
CA LYS A 272 -4.53 -28.07 11.60
C LYS A 272 -3.88 -27.00 12.48
N ASP A 273 -2.91 -27.35 13.30
CA ASP A 273 -2.09 -26.36 13.99
C ASP A 273 -1.11 -25.73 13.01
N ILE A 274 -1.04 -24.40 13.02
CA ILE A 274 -0.26 -23.61 12.08
C ILE A 274 0.87 -22.93 12.83
N ASP A 275 2.11 -23.23 12.46
CA ASP A 275 3.24 -22.39 12.86
C ASP A 275 3.13 -21.06 12.08
N ILE A 276 3.10 -19.93 12.79
CA ILE A 276 3.01 -18.60 12.17
C ILE A 276 4.20 -18.28 11.25
N LYS A 277 5.30 -19.04 11.32
CA LYS A 277 6.40 -18.95 10.35
C LYS A 277 6.02 -19.50 8.97
N GLN A 278 5.00 -20.35 8.88
CA GLN A 278 4.47 -20.85 7.61
C GLN A 278 3.62 -19.77 6.94
N LYS A 279 4.22 -19.07 5.99
CA LYS A 279 3.58 -17.94 5.31
C LYS A 279 2.78 -18.33 4.06
N ILE A 280 3.07 -19.47 3.44
CA ILE A 280 2.47 -19.89 2.17
C ILE A 280 1.81 -21.24 2.38
N MET A 281 0.50 -21.29 2.16
CA MET A 281 -0.36 -22.44 2.46
C MET A 281 -1.27 -22.78 1.29
N SER A 282 -1.81 -24.00 1.26
CA SER A 282 -2.83 -24.39 0.28
C SER A 282 -4.00 -25.16 0.87
N ILE A 283 -5.20 -24.89 0.33
CA ILE A 283 -6.42 -25.69 0.50
C ILE A 283 -6.72 -26.29 -0.88
N ASN A 284 -6.30 -27.54 -1.07
CA ASN A 284 -6.49 -28.27 -2.32
C ASN A 284 -7.62 -29.30 -2.18
N LEU A 285 -8.82 -28.91 -2.59
CA LEU A 285 -10.05 -29.71 -2.45
C LEU A 285 -10.79 -29.78 -3.79
N PRO A 286 -11.40 -30.94 -4.13
CA PRO A 286 -12.32 -31.05 -5.25
C PRO A 286 -13.45 -30.02 -5.22
N THR A 287 -13.98 -29.69 -6.40
CA THR A 287 -15.16 -28.84 -6.54
C THR A 287 -16.34 -29.45 -5.80
N GLY A 288 -17.10 -28.60 -5.10
CA GLY A 288 -18.27 -29.05 -4.35
C GLY A 288 -18.01 -29.43 -2.90
N LEU A 289 -16.76 -29.51 -2.42
CA LEU A 289 -16.44 -29.78 -1.00
C LEU A 289 -16.36 -28.53 -0.10
N GLY A 290 -17.13 -27.47 -0.42
CA GLY A 290 -17.29 -26.34 0.49
C GLY A 290 -16.05 -25.43 0.64
N LYS A 291 -15.20 -25.33 -0.40
CA LYS A 291 -13.97 -24.52 -0.41
C LYS A 291 -14.16 -23.11 0.15
N THR A 292 -15.21 -22.40 -0.25
CA THR A 292 -15.48 -21.01 0.18
C THR A 292 -15.57 -20.88 1.70
N LEU A 293 -16.47 -21.64 2.34
CA LEU A 293 -16.69 -21.54 3.79
C LEU A 293 -15.47 -22.01 4.59
N THR A 294 -14.84 -23.11 4.15
CA THR A 294 -13.61 -23.63 4.77
C THR A 294 -12.46 -22.61 4.69
N THR A 295 -12.32 -21.93 3.55
CA THR A 295 -11.29 -20.91 3.34
C THR A 295 -11.54 -19.69 4.23
N ILE A 296 -12.78 -19.19 4.28
CA ILE A 296 -13.14 -18.06 5.15
C ILE A 296 -12.89 -18.42 6.62
N ALA A 297 -13.33 -19.60 7.05
CA ALA A 297 -13.11 -20.09 8.41
C ALA A 297 -11.63 -20.14 8.77
N PHE A 298 -10.80 -20.69 7.88
CA PHE A 298 -9.36 -20.76 8.09
C PHE A 298 -8.71 -19.37 8.13
N ALA A 299 -9.11 -18.46 7.25
CA ALA A 299 -8.59 -17.09 7.24
C ALA A 299 -8.94 -16.34 8.54
N MET A 300 -10.17 -16.50 9.07
CA MET A 300 -10.57 -15.92 10.37
C MET A 300 -9.83 -16.59 11.55
N LYS A 301 -9.68 -17.92 11.55
CA LYS A 301 -8.86 -18.63 12.54
C LYS A 301 -7.41 -18.13 12.53
N LEU A 302 -6.80 -18.01 11.35
CA LEU A 302 -5.44 -17.51 11.19
C LEU A 302 -5.35 -16.05 11.67
N TRP A 303 -6.30 -15.20 11.31
CA TRP A 303 -6.38 -13.83 11.80
C TRP A 303 -6.39 -13.77 13.33
N ALA A 304 -7.25 -14.57 13.98
CA ALA A 304 -7.38 -14.59 15.44
C ALA A 304 -6.07 -15.04 16.11
N LYS A 305 -5.41 -16.08 15.57
CA LYS A 305 -4.11 -16.55 16.04
C LYS A 305 -3.05 -15.45 15.91
N LEU A 306 -2.95 -14.80 14.76
CA LEU A 306 -1.99 -13.73 14.51
C LEU A 306 -2.21 -12.52 15.40
N TYR A 307 -3.47 -12.11 15.59
CA TYR A 307 -3.81 -11.01 16.48
C TYR A 307 -3.45 -11.34 17.93
N LYS A 308 -3.74 -12.56 18.41
CA LYS A 308 -3.39 -13.01 19.75
C LYS A 308 -1.87 -13.05 19.98
N GLU A 309 -1.09 -13.53 19.02
CA GLU A 309 0.36 -13.70 19.17
C GLU A 309 1.15 -12.42 18.91
N THR A 310 0.67 -11.53 18.04
CA THR A 310 1.44 -10.37 17.56
C THR A 310 0.81 -9.02 17.90
N GLY A 311 -0.48 -8.98 18.25
CA GLY A 311 -1.25 -7.74 18.42
C GLY A 311 -1.56 -6.98 17.11
N VAL A 312 -1.20 -7.53 15.95
CA VAL A 312 -1.42 -6.89 14.63
C VAL A 312 -2.74 -7.35 14.03
N LYS A 313 -3.55 -6.40 13.56
CA LYS A 313 -4.78 -6.69 12.82
C LYS A 313 -4.46 -6.91 11.35
N TYR A 314 -4.59 -8.15 10.87
CA TYR A 314 -4.37 -8.48 9.47
C TYR A 314 -5.60 -8.13 8.62
N ARG A 315 -5.42 -7.56 7.43
CA ARG A 315 -6.53 -7.44 6.45
C ARG A 315 -6.70 -8.75 5.71
N ILE A 316 -7.92 -9.11 5.34
CA ILE A 316 -8.18 -10.28 4.48
C ILE A 316 -8.38 -9.78 3.06
N ILE A 317 -7.56 -10.24 2.12
CA ILE A 317 -7.67 -9.91 0.70
C ILE A 317 -8.07 -11.19 -0.03
N TYR A 318 -9.32 -11.31 -0.43
CA TYR A 318 -9.85 -12.44 -1.16
C TYR A 318 -9.90 -12.12 -2.66
N SER A 319 -8.93 -12.66 -3.41
CA SER A 319 -8.76 -12.42 -4.84
C SER A 319 -9.26 -13.61 -5.66
N LEU A 320 -10.06 -13.33 -6.68
CA LEU A 320 -10.69 -14.35 -7.54
C LEU A 320 -10.56 -14.01 -9.04
N PRO A 321 -10.49 -15.00 -9.95
CA PRO A 321 -10.36 -14.73 -11.39
C PRO A 321 -11.68 -14.37 -12.09
N PHE A 322 -12.84 -14.77 -11.54
CA PHE A 322 -14.15 -14.60 -12.19
C PHE A 322 -15.12 -13.77 -11.36
N LEU A 323 -15.83 -12.84 -12.00
CA LEU A 323 -16.78 -11.94 -11.32
C LEU A 323 -17.96 -12.67 -10.67
N SER A 324 -18.49 -13.71 -11.30
CA SER A 324 -19.62 -14.47 -10.75
C SER A 324 -19.31 -15.09 -9.38
N ILE A 325 -18.07 -15.54 -9.18
CA ILE A 325 -17.61 -16.14 -7.92
C ILE A 325 -17.39 -15.04 -6.86
N ILE A 326 -17.00 -13.83 -7.27
CA ILE A 326 -16.85 -12.67 -6.36
C ILE A 326 -18.18 -12.35 -5.68
N GLU A 327 -19.27 -12.21 -6.45
CA GLU A 327 -20.59 -11.92 -5.87
C GLU A 327 -21.07 -13.03 -4.95
N GLN A 328 -20.91 -14.28 -5.36
CA GLN A 328 -21.28 -15.44 -4.53
C GLN A 328 -20.52 -15.44 -3.20
N ASN A 329 -19.19 -15.28 -3.24
CA ASN A 329 -18.36 -15.31 -2.04
C ASN A 329 -18.59 -14.08 -1.15
N SER A 330 -18.90 -12.92 -1.73
CA SER A 330 -19.29 -11.73 -0.96
C SER A 330 -20.58 -11.95 -0.19
N ASN A 331 -21.61 -12.51 -0.84
CA ASN A 331 -22.88 -12.77 -0.18
C ASN A 331 -22.71 -13.74 1.00
N VAL A 332 -21.88 -14.79 0.85
CA VAL A 332 -21.57 -15.71 1.96
C VAL A 332 -20.92 -14.99 3.14
N LEU A 333 -20.01 -14.05 2.89
CA LEU A 333 -19.38 -13.25 3.96
C LEU A 333 -20.35 -12.26 4.60
N GLU A 334 -21.17 -11.58 3.81
CA GLU A 334 -22.19 -10.66 4.31
C GLU A 334 -23.22 -11.39 5.19
N ASP A 335 -23.72 -12.55 4.73
CA ASP A 335 -24.69 -13.36 5.46
C ASP A 335 -24.10 -13.92 6.76
N LEU A 336 -22.83 -14.34 6.72
CA LEU A 336 -22.09 -14.76 7.91
C LEU A 336 -21.99 -13.62 8.93
N LEU A 337 -21.66 -12.40 8.52
CA LEU A 337 -21.60 -11.26 9.42
C LEU A 337 -22.97 -10.90 9.99
N ARG A 338 -24.01 -10.82 9.13
CA ARG A 338 -25.39 -10.51 9.54
C ARG A 338 -25.93 -11.53 10.55
N TYR A 339 -25.68 -12.81 10.31
CA TYR A 339 -26.07 -13.88 11.22
C TYR A 339 -25.48 -13.70 12.63
N ASN A 340 -24.26 -13.19 12.71
CA ASN A 340 -23.56 -12.90 13.96
C ASN A 340 -23.84 -11.48 14.49
N GLY A 341 -24.89 -10.79 14.00
CA GLY A 341 -25.29 -9.46 14.46
C GLY A 341 -24.35 -8.32 14.05
N ILE A 342 -23.43 -8.58 13.11
CA ILE A 342 -22.52 -7.58 12.56
C ILE A 342 -23.14 -7.06 11.27
N GLN A 343 -23.54 -5.79 11.25
CA GLN A 343 -24.03 -5.16 10.04
C GLN A 343 -22.86 -4.98 9.05
N PRO A 344 -22.90 -5.62 7.86
CA PRO A 344 -21.85 -5.43 6.87
C PRO A 344 -21.98 -4.03 6.25
N ASP A 345 -21.02 -3.17 6.54
CA ASP A 345 -20.80 -1.91 5.81
C ASP A 345 -19.51 -2.01 4.97
N THR A 346 -19.24 -0.97 4.18
CA THR A 346 -18.09 -0.98 3.25
C THR A 346 -16.75 -0.90 3.99
N GLU A 347 -16.71 -0.37 5.21
CA GLU A 347 -15.52 -0.37 6.06
C GLU A 347 -15.14 -1.81 6.49
N ILE A 348 -16.13 -2.69 6.65
CA ILE A 348 -15.87 -4.11 6.99
C ILE A 348 -15.62 -4.95 5.73
N ILE A 349 -16.53 -4.94 4.75
CA ILE A 349 -16.40 -5.72 3.50
C ILE A 349 -16.49 -4.79 2.29
N LEU A 350 -15.43 -4.80 1.47
CA LEU A 350 -15.39 -4.10 0.19
C LEU A 350 -15.34 -5.07 -0.98
N LYS A 351 -16.31 -4.97 -1.88
CA LYS A 351 -16.25 -5.52 -3.24
C LYS A 351 -15.57 -4.51 -4.15
N HIS A 352 -14.45 -4.88 -4.76
CA HIS A 352 -13.75 -4.01 -5.70
C HIS A 352 -13.42 -4.73 -7.01
N HIS A 353 -14.23 -4.47 -8.02
CA HIS A 353 -14.04 -4.82 -9.42
C HIS A 353 -14.53 -3.66 -10.30
N HIS A 354 -14.36 -3.78 -11.62
CA HIS A 354 -14.68 -2.70 -12.56
C HIS A 354 -16.19 -2.38 -12.70
N LEU A 355 -17.06 -3.19 -12.07
CA LEU A 355 -18.52 -2.99 -12.05
C LEU A 355 -19.04 -2.66 -10.64
N SER A 356 -18.15 -2.43 -9.66
CA SER A 356 -18.58 -2.12 -8.30
C SER A 356 -19.13 -0.70 -8.22
N ASP A 357 -20.20 -0.52 -7.44
CA ASP A 357 -20.76 0.80 -7.15
C ASP A 357 -19.73 1.70 -6.44
N ILE A 358 -19.73 2.99 -6.77
CA ILE A 358 -18.93 3.99 -6.07
C ILE A 358 -19.69 4.41 -4.81
N ARG A 359 -19.75 3.51 -3.83
CA ARG A 359 -20.42 3.75 -2.55
C ARG A 359 -19.57 3.22 -1.41
N TYR A 360 -19.32 4.05 -0.42
CA TYR A 360 -18.57 3.67 0.77
C TYR A 360 -19.31 4.14 2.03
N THR A 361 -19.51 3.22 2.95
CA THR A 361 -20.24 3.44 4.20
C THR A 361 -19.37 3.03 5.40
N LYS A 362 -19.43 3.83 6.47
CA LYS A 362 -18.73 3.61 7.74
C LYS A 362 -19.66 3.94 8.89
N ASN A 363 -19.87 3.01 9.82
CA ASN A 363 -20.80 3.19 10.94
C ASN A 363 -22.19 3.67 10.46
N ASN A 364 -22.69 3.09 9.37
CA ASN A 364 -23.94 3.49 8.70
C ASN A 364 -24.00 4.94 8.17
N THR A 365 -22.87 5.64 8.10
CA THR A 365 -22.75 6.95 7.46
C THR A 365 -22.14 6.78 6.08
N GLU A 366 -22.79 7.34 5.06
CA GLU A 366 -22.33 7.31 3.67
C GLU A 366 -21.41 8.49 3.38
N PHE A 367 -20.30 8.21 2.71
CA PHE A 367 -19.37 9.24 2.25
C PHE A 367 -19.81 9.81 0.91
N GLU A 368 -19.45 11.06 0.64
CA GLU A 368 -19.63 11.67 -0.69
C GLU A 368 -18.84 10.88 -1.76
N ASP A 369 -19.29 10.91 -3.01
CA ASP A 369 -18.73 10.10 -4.11
C ASP A 369 -17.21 10.21 -4.25
N GLU A 370 -16.64 11.41 -4.08
CA GLU A 370 -15.19 11.62 -4.16
C GLU A 370 -14.45 10.92 -3.01
N GLN A 371 -14.97 11.07 -1.78
CA GLN A 371 -14.43 10.41 -0.59
C GLN A 371 -14.57 8.89 -0.70
N ALA A 372 -15.75 8.41 -1.12
CA ALA A 372 -16.01 6.99 -1.33
C ALA A 372 -15.04 6.38 -2.34
N LYS A 373 -14.81 7.06 -3.48
CA LYS A 373 -13.83 6.64 -4.47
C LYS A 373 -12.42 6.57 -3.90
N ILE A 374 -12.00 7.56 -3.11
CA ILE A 374 -10.71 7.54 -2.44
C ILE A 374 -10.64 6.34 -1.48
N LEU A 375 -11.65 6.06 -0.68
CA LEU A 375 -11.65 4.94 0.27
C LEU A 375 -11.63 3.57 -0.43
N ILE A 376 -12.43 3.38 -1.49
CA ILE A 376 -12.48 2.16 -2.31
C ILE A 376 -11.16 1.92 -3.05
N GLU A 377 -10.62 2.95 -3.71
CA GLU A 377 -9.38 2.83 -4.48
C GLU A 377 -8.17 2.54 -3.60
N GLY A 378 -8.16 3.06 -2.36
CA GLY A 378 -7.14 2.84 -1.34
C GLY A 378 -7.29 1.55 -0.53
N TRP A 379 -8.34 0.74 -0.77
CA TRP A 379 -8.64 -0.48 -0.02
C TRP A 379 -8.72 -0.24 1.50
N ASN A 380 -9.53 0.75 1.89
CA ASN A 380 -9.71 1.15 3.29
C ASN A 380 -10.71 0.24 4.04
N SER A 381 -10.69 -1.07 3.80
CA SER A 381 -11.62 -2.01 4.45
C SER A 381 -10.88 -3.19 5.10
N GLU A 382 -11.55 -3.90 5.99
CA GLU A 382 -10.95 -5.05 6.70
C GLU A 382 -10.91 -6.32 5.85
N ILE A 383 -11.97 -6.57 5.08
CA ILE A 383 -12.05 -7.64 4.09
C ILE A 383 -12.22 -7.00 2.71
N ILE A 384 -11.28 -7.28 1.80
CA ILE A 384 -11.33 -6.84 0.41
C ILE A 384 -11.56 -8.04 -0.49
N ILE A 385 -12.69 -8.07 -1.20
CA ILE A 385 -13.01 -9.07 -2.21
C ILE A 385 -12.78 -8.44 -3.58
N THR A 386 -11.86 -9.01 -4.35
CA THR A 386 -11.33 -8.36 -5.55
C THR A 386 -11.02 -9.36 -6.65
N THR A 387 -10.73 -8.85 -7.85
CA THR A 387 -10.29 -9.68 -8.97
C THR A 387 -8.77 -9.93 -8.94
N PHE A 388 -8.34 -10.99 -9.62
CA PHE A 388 -6.94 -11.23 -9.95
C PHE A 388 -6.30 -10.03 -10.64
N VAL A 389 -7.01 -9.39 -11.57
CA VAL A 389 -6.50 -8.19 -12.28
C VAL A 389 -6.18 -7.08 -11.29
N GLN A 390 -7.10 -6.76 -10.38
CA GLN A 390 -6.88 -5.72 -9.37
C GLN A 390 -5.72 -6.07 -8.42
N PHE A 391 -5.66 -7.32 -7.98
CA PHE A 391 -4.59 -7.80 -7.10
C PHE A 391 -3.21 -7.77 -7.77
N PHE A 392 -3.07 -8.37 -8.96
CA PHE A 392 -1.79 -8.44 -9.67
C PHE A 392 -1.35 -7.09 -10.23
N HIS A 393 -2.27 -6.22 -10.64
CA HIS A 393 -1.91 -4.83 -10.98
C HIS A 393 -1.43 -4.08 -9.74
N THR A 394 -1.97 -4.35 -8.55
CA THR A 394 -1.42 -3.78 -7.31
C THR A 394 0.02 -4.28 -7.09
N LEU A 395 0.29 -5.56 -7.31
CA LEU A 395 1.64 -6.13 -7.16
C LEU A 395 2.64 -5.67 -8.22
N VAL A 396 2.19 -5.49 -9.46
CA VAL A 396 3.03 -5.22 -10.64
C VAL A 396 2.44 -4.06 -11.42
N SER A 397 2.86 -2.84 -11.07
CA SER A 397 2.51 -1.64 -11.82
C SER A 397 3.53 -0.53 -11.59
N GLU A 398 3.54 0.42 -12.51
CA GLU A 398 4.13 1.75 -12.38
C GLU A 398 3.06 2.84 -12.13
N LYS A 399 1.77 2.50 -12.24
CA LYS A 399 0.67 3.46 -12.23
C LYS A 399 0.36 3.97 -10.84
N ASN A 400 0.34 5.29 -10.68
CA ASN A 400 0.05 5.98 -9.40
C ASN A 400 -1.24 5.46 -8.76
N LYS A 401 -2.31 5.45 -9.56
CA LYS A 401 -3.66 5.07 -9.14
C LYS A 401 -3.71 3.64 -8.61
N THR A 402 -2.99 2.74 -9.27
CA THR A 402 -2.95 1.32 -8.92
C THR A 402 -2.09 1.09 -7.68
N LEU A 403 -0.89 1.67 -7.65
CA LEU A 403 0.08 1.48 -6.57
C LEU A 403 -0.36 2.12 -5.25
N ARG A 404 -1.28 3.09 -5.25
CA ARG A 404 -1.81 3.74 -4.05
C ARG A 404 -2.17 2.76 -2.91
N LYS A 405 -2.75 1.59 -3.25
CA LYS A 405 -3.18 0.60 -2.27
C LYS A 405 -2.11 -0.43 -1.87
N PHE A 406 -0.91 -0.36 -2.44
CA PHE A 406 0.15 -1.38 -2.26
C PHE A 406 0.49 -1.63 -0.79
N HIS A 407 0.61 -0.59 0.04
CA HIS A 407 0.90 -0.75 1.48
C HIS A 407 -0.17 -1.54 2.25
N ARG A 408 -1.37 -1.74 1.70
CA ARG A 408 -2.41 -2.60 2.29
C ARG A 408 -2.10 -4.10 2.13
N LEU A 409 -1.16 -4.45 1.26
CA LEU A 409 -0.61 -5.80 1.18
C LEU A 409 0.23 -6.15 2.40
N ALA A 410 0.77 -5.17 3.13
CA ALA A 410 1.50 -5.43 4.38
C ALA A 410 0.56 -5.84 5.51
N ASN A 411 0.95 -6.89 6.23
CA ASN A 411 0.15 -7.54 7.26
C ASN A 411 -1.26 -7.90 6.73
N SER A 412 -1.31 -8.70 5.67
CA SER A 412 -2.55 -9.21 5.10
C SER A 412 -2.56 -10.74 5.01
N ILE A 413 -3.75 -11.33 5.04
CA ILE A 413 -4.03 -12.71 4.69
C ILE A 413 -4.63 -12.66 3.29
N ILE A 414 -3.84 -13.06 2.30
CA ILE A 414 -4.14 -13.00 0.89
C ILE A 414 -4.59 -14.40 0.44
N ILE A 415 -5.85 -14.50 0.01
CA ILE A 415 -6.44 -15.71 -0.53
C ILE A 415 -6.46 -15.58 -2.04
N LEU A 416 -5.84 -16.52 -2.75
CA LEU A 416 -5.91 -16.64 -4.21
C LEU A 416 -6.79 -17.84 -4.54
N ASP A 417 -8.06 -17.59 -4.86
CA ASP A 417 -8.98 -18.64 -5.30
C ASP A 417 -8.78 -19.01 -6.75
N GLU A 418 -9.01 -20.27 -7.08
CA GLU A 418 -8.82 -20.82 -8.41
C GLU A 418 -7.45 -20.41 -9.00
N VAL A 419 -6.39 -20.52 -8.17
CA VAL A 419 -5.03 -20.05 -8.47
C VAL A 419 -4.40 -20.69 -9.72
N GLN A 420 -4.91 -21.84 -10.16
CA GLN A 420 -4.53 -22.48 -11.42
C GLN A 420 -4.86 -21.65 -12.66
N SER A 421 -5.75 -20.64 -12.53
CA SER A 421 -6.10 -19.74 -13.63
C SER A 421 -4.97 -18.77 -13.98
N ILE A 422 -3.93 -18.63 -13.15
CA ILE A 422 -2.75 -17.80 -13.45
C ILE A 422 -1.99 -18.43 -14.63
N PRO A 423 -1.75 -17.70 -15.73
CA PRO A 423 -1.02 -18.24 -16.88
C PRO A 423 0.40 -18.67 -16.53
N PHE A 424 0.82 -19.84 -17.05
CA PHE A 424 2.14 -20.45 -16.80
C PHE A 424 3.32 -19.48 -16.96
N LYS A 425 3.28 -18.62 -18.00
CA LYS A 425 4.33 -17.63 -18.28
C LYS A 425 4.60 -16.64 -17.13
N TYR A 426 3.68 -16.49 -16.19
CA TYR A 426 3.82 -15.59 -15.04
C TYR A 426 4.16 -16.31 -13.74
N TRP A 427 4.27 -17.64 -13.71
CA TRP A 427 4.44 -18.40 -12.47
C TRP A 427 5.72 -18.04 -11.71
N LEU A 428 6.85 -17.91 -12.39
CA LEU A 428 8.11 -17.53 -11.75
C LEU A 428 8.02 -16.14 -11.10
N LEU A 429 7.53 -15.14 -11.85
CA LEU A 429 7.35 -13.79 -11.32
C LEU A 429 6.37 -13.78 -10.13
N THR A 430 5.26 -14.51 -10.26
CA THR A 430 4.24 -14.63 -9.22
C THR A 430 4.83 -15.25 -7.95
N LYS A 431 5.61 -16.33 -8.10
CA LYS A 431 6.30 -16.98 -6.99
C LYS A 431 7.21 -16.00 -6.25
N GLU A 432 8.11 -15.32 -6.96
CA GLU A 432 9.10 -14.43 -6.33
C GLU A 432 8.42 -13.22 -5.64
N LEU A 433 7.41 -12.63 -6.28
CA LEU A 433 6.65 -11.54 -5.66
C LEU A 433 5.85 -11.99 -4.43
N LEU A 434 5.17 -13.14 -4.50
CA LEU A 434 4.39 -13.64 -3.36
C LEU A 434 5.30 -14.06 -2.19
N LYS A 435 6.48 -14.64 -2.46
CA LYS A 435 7.48 -14.92 -1.43
C LYS A 435 7.98 -13.62 -0.78
N ALA A 436 8.26 -12.61 -1.59
CA ALA A 436 8.70 -11.31 -1.08
C ALA A 436 7.59 -10.63 -0.27
N VAL A 437 6.34 -10.59 -0.74
CA VAL A 437 5.20 -10.05 0.01
C VAL A 437 5.01 -10.79 1.34
N ALA A 438 5.10 -12.12 1.31
CA ALA A 438 4.95 -12.96 2.50
C ALA A 438 6.01 -12.63 3.57
N ASN A 439 7.27 -12.53 3.16
CA ASN A 439 8.40 -12.37 4.07
C ASN A 439 8.66 -10.90 4.44
N GLU A 440 8.77 -10.04 3.44
CA GLU A 440 9.16 -8.63 3.58
C GLU A 440 8.00 -7.77 4.12
N LEU A 441 6.77 -8.05 3.70
CA LEU A 441 5.58 -7.32 4.16
C LEU A 441 4.79 -8.07 5.25
N ASN A 442 5.33 -9.21 5.72
CA ASN A 442 4.81 -10.04 6.80
C ASN A 442 3.34 -10.45 6.57
N SER A 443 3.07 -11.01 5.41
CA SER A 443 1.74 -11.43 4.96
C SER A 443 1.64 -12.93 4.77
N TYR A 444 0.42 -13.45 4.71
CA TYR A 444 0.14 -14.87 4.57
C TYR A 444 -0.58 -15.09 3.24
N ILE A 445 -0.16 -16.11 2.49
CA ILE A 445 -0.72 -16.45 1.19
C ILE A 445 -1.41 -17.81 1.30
N ILE A 446 -2.68 -17.88 0.90
CA ILE A 446 -3.48 -19.09 0.88
C ILE A 446 -3.90 -19.37 -0.55
N PHE A 447 -3.40 -20.47 -1.11
CA PHE A 447 -3.80 -20.96 -2.43
C PHE A 447 -5.03 -21.84 -2.29
N VAL A 448 -6.11 -21.51 -2.97
CA VAL A 448 -7.34 -22.30 -2.96
C VAL A 448 -7.61 -22.79 -4.37
N THR A 449 -7.77 -24.11 -4.54
CA THR A 449 -7.82 -24.73 -5.87
C THR A 449 -8.29 -26.18 -5.80
N ALA A 450 -8.77 -26.72 -6.91
CA ALA A 450 -8.92 -28.17 -7.10
C ALA A 450 -7.73 -28.78 -7.89
N THR A 451 -6.92 -27.96 -8.56
CA THR A 451 -5.81 -28.41 -9.41
C THR A 451 -4.60 -27.55 -9.13
N GLN A 452 -3.88 -27.90 -8.06
CA GLN A 452 -2.76 -27.09 -7.58
C GLN A 452 -1.67 -26.86 -8.65
N PRO A 453 -1.41 -25.61 -9.07
CA PRO A 453 -0.36 -25.31 -10.02
C PRO A 453 1.02 -25.40 -9.37
N LEU A 454 2.05 -25.70 -10.17
CA LEU A 454 3.44 -25.81 -9.72
C LEU A 454 4.16 -24.45 -9.59
N ILE A 455 3.43 -23.42 -9.14
CA ILE A 455 4.02 -22.11 -8.83
C ILE A 455 5.00 -22.23 -7.66
N PHE A 456 4.65 -23.06 -6.67
CA PHE A 456 5.50 -23.43 -5.54
C PHE A 456 5.80 -24.93 -5.60
N ARG A 457 7.02 -25.32 -5.21
CA ARG A 457 7.34 -26.74 -4.99
C ARG A 457 6.65 -27.24 -3.72
N GLU A 458 6.50 -28.55 -3.57
CA GLU A 458 5.76 -29.15 -2.44
C GLU A 458 6.38 -28.79 -1.09
N GLU A 459 7.69 -28.60 -1.01
CA GLU A 459 8.42 -28.17 0.18
C GLU A 459 8.28 -26.66 0.50
N GLU A 460 7.81 -25.85 -0.45
CA GLU A 460 7.67 -24.39 -0.31
C GLU A 460 6.24 -23.95 0.05
N ILE A 461 5.27 -24.87 0.05
CA ILE A 461 3.86 -24.59 0.32
C ILE A 461 3.28 -25.59 1.31
N TYR A 462 2.66 -25.10 2.37
CA TYR A 462 2.14 -25.95 3.43
C TYR A 462 0.69 -26.40 3.15
N PRO A 463 0.43 -27.70 2.89
CA PRO A 463 -0.92 -28.18 2.62
C PRO A 463 -1.74 -28.26 3.90
N LEU A 464 -2.92 -27.63 3.89
CA LEU A 464 -3.87 -27.62 5.01
C LEU A 464 -4.80 -28.84 5.01
N VAL A 465 -4.82 -29.60 3.91
CA VAL A 465 -5.59 -30.84 3.74
C VAL A 465 -4.77 -31.90 3.01
N ALA A 466 -5.04 -33.16 3.32
CA ALA A 466 -4.54 -34.32 2.59
C ALA A 466 -5.26 -34.44 1.24
N LYS A 467 -4.77 -33.75 0.20
CA LYS A 467 -5.38 -33.73 -1.14
C LYS A 467 -5.83 -35.14 -1.61
N THR A 468 -4.94 -36.13 -1.54
CA THR A 468 -5.17 -37.49 -2.05
C THR A 468 -6.37 -38.19 -1.41
N LYS A 469 -6.70 -37.86 -0.15
CA LYS A 469 -7.85 -38.41 0.57
C LYS A 469 -9.18 -37.98 -0.04
N TYR A 470 -9.30 -36.72 -0.47
CA TYR A 470 -10.57 -36.16 -0.93
C TYR A 470 -10.84 -36.41 -2.42
N PHE A 471 -9.79 -36.40 -3.25
CA PHE A 471 -9.96 -36.73 -4.68
C PHE A 471 -10.37 -38.19 -4.87
N THR A 472 -9.75 -39.13 -4.17
CA THR A 472 -10.09 -40.57 -4.28
C THR A 472 -11.49 -40.93 -3.77
N GLN A 473 -12.10 -40.11 -2.91
CA GLN A 473 -13.46 -40.35 -2.41
C GLN A 473 -14.55 -39.71 -3.28
N MET A 474 -14.15 -38.83 -4.21
CA MET A 474 -15.02 -38.17 -5.18
C MET A 474 -14.99 -38.81 -6.57
N ASP A 475 -13.92 -39.55 -6.88
CA ASP A 475 -13.89 -40.54 -7.97
C ASP A 475 -14.79 -41.75 -7.64
#